data_AF-A0A354G7F4-F1
#
_entry.id   AF-A0A354G7F4-F1
#
_cell.length_a   1.000
_cell.length_b   1.000
_cell.length_c   1.000
_cell.angle_alpha   90.00
_cell.angle_beta   90.00
_cell.angle_gamma   90.00
#
_symmetry.space_group_name_H-M   'P 1'
#
loop_
_entity.id
_entity.type
_entity.pdbx_description
1 polymer ?
#
loop_
_entity_poly.entity_id
_entity_poly.type
_entity_poly.pdbx_seq_one_letter_code
_entity_poly.pdbx_strand_id
1 'polypeptide(L)'
;MNKLFKIIVMLLPIFAFSQVADDELMIETQIIEFENYTGTYRYTESFLEIMGIGRILSNNLKKSKTNTGIYHNKYSVIHCSDEIDNGKYNADIISIDADAKVEHIRNVRTIIASYLAAQYGYTSKDAKTLAFFITIYNAVYRKDTVFFNTKYKDIVMQNITSENAGLSKKYYEWAGKSKIIIPLKSGKIKKPIVFELSEKKTIDEAKKTDDKSIKERKDLVKVQEKEVKEEKKIIETIIKTVDQERKEIITKEKELADKTEIIKTKEELLIKEEKELEQKKEVVTIISDPVEKEKITQEIIAKENTIAEVKESIEQEKVVVEQITQEVEEKKETVNENEKSIQEQQEKVTEKEKIIEEAKIDIIKDETLLKQETSPEKAEEDLEKKAENLAKQQIELDKKQQQLTLLESNLKVGQTDPKIMAGKFYYLKVIERLNDGHFNNEINIIEPISRTIIKTSSMTSICGKNYLVFPEGVVVIGHKGSHDSEHYLTLLDPETLEIKSIGDNNIFFRSFVQVHNNFMYAVLKSDTNYYLGKFDLTMKLIAKSDELILSDTFISFYDSFIYVNSNSKDILIFDNESLRKIDIVKP
;
A
#
# COMPACT_ATOMS: atom_id res chain seq x y z
N MET A 1 7.91 13.72 -74.31
CA MET A 1 6.51 13.45 -73.90
C MET A 1 6.50 12.30 -72.92
N ASN A 2 5.85 12.52 -71.77
CA ASN A 2 5.35 11.58 -70.78
C ASN A 2 6.36 10.72 -69.98
N LYS A 3 6.79 11.31 -68.86
CA LYS A 3 7.11 10.58 -67.62
C LYS A 3 5.84 9.86 -67.15
N LEU A 4 5.91 8.55 -66.88
CA LEU A 4 4.87 7.86 -66.10
C LEU A 4 5.51 7.24 -64.86
N PHE A 5 5.18 7.84 -63.73
CA PHE A 5 5.49 7.44 -62.36
C PHE A 5 4.69 6.16 -62.05
N LYS A 6 5.35 5.09 -61.58
CA LYS A 6 4.68 3.93 -60.98
C LYS A 6 4.39 4.26 -59.51
N ILE A 7 3.11 4.51 -59.21
CA ILE A 7 2.59 4.55 -57.84
C ILE A 7 2.28 3.11 -57.43
N ILE A 8 2.96 2.63 -56.39
CA ILE A 8 2.59 1.42 -55.66
C ILE A 8 1.48 1.83 -54.69
N VAL A 9 0.26 1.35 -54.94
CA VAL A 9 -0.90 1.54 -54.07
C VAL A 9 -0.75 0.61 -52.87
N MET A 10 -0.57 1.21 -51.69
CA MET A 10 -0.60 0.53 -50.40
C MET A 10 -2.06 0.22 -50.05
N LEU A 11 -2.39 -1.06 -49.96
CA LEU A 11 -3.69 -1.57 -49.52
C LEU A 11 -3.89 -1.24 -48.02
N LEU A 12 -4.81 -0.33 -47.73
CA LEU A 12 -5.39 -0.10 -46.40
C LEU A 12 -6.45 -1.18 -46.13
N PRO A 13 -6.46 -1.86 -44.97
CA PRO A 13 -7.56 -2.73 -44.61
C PRO A 13 -8.78 -1.88 -44.26
N ILE A 14 -9.83 -2.08 -45.04
CA ILE A 14 -11.19 -1.57 -44.83
C ILE A 14 -11.73 -2.25 -43.58
N PHE A 15 -11.89 -1.50 -42.48
CA PHE A 15 -12.75 -1.96 -41.38
C PHE A 15 -14.20 -1.90 -41.87
N ALA A 16 -14.78 -3.08 -42.00
CA ALA A 16 -16.18 -3.27 -42.29
C ALA A 16 -17.04 -2.70 -41.15
N PHE A 17 -17.79 -1.64 -41.44
CA PHE A 17 -18.99 -1.30 -40.68
C PHE A 17 -19.99 -2.44 -40.89
N SER A 18 -20.15 -3.30 -39.88
CA SER A 18 -21.25 -4.23 -39.83
C SER A 18 -22.50 -3.45 -39.44
N GLN A 19 -23.44 -3.30 -40.39
CA GLN A 19 -24.84 -3.08 -40.08
C GLN A 19 -25.32 -4.28 -39.26
N VAL A 20 -25.59 -4.04 -37.98
CA VAL A 20 -26.44 -4.92 -37.17
C VAL A 20 -27.76 -4.18 -37.01
N ALA A 21 -28.83 -4.90 -37.32
CA ALA A 21 -30.18 -4.42 -37.52
C ALA A 21 -30.70 -3.51 -36.40
N ASP A 22 -31.31 -2.40 -36.84
CA ASP A 22 -32.24 -1.60 -36.07
C ASP A 22 -33.47 -2.45 -35.73
N ASP A 23 -33.43 -3.09 -34.57
CA ASP A 23 -34.60 -3.46 -33.78
C ASP A 23 -34.27 -3.14 -32.31
N GLU A 24 -33.86 -1.89 -32.04
CA GLU A 24 -33.92 -1.34 -30.69
C GLU A 24 -35.39 -1.16 -30.33
N LEU A 25 -35.92 -2.15 -29.61
CA LEU A 25 -37.03 -1.95 -28.70
C LEU A 25 -36.71 -0.74 -27.82
N MET A 26 -37.41 0.36 -28.11
CA MET A 26 -37.61 1.50 -27.22
C MET A 26 -38.18 1.00 -25.88
N ILE A 27 -37.31 0.56 -24.98
CA ILE A 27 -37.58 0.55 -23.55
C ILE A 27 -37.19 1.95 -23.09
N GLU A 28 -38.18 2.79 -22.82
CA GLU A 28 -38.02 4.07 -22.13
C GLU A 28 -37.10 3.87 -20.91
N THR A 29 -35.85 4.26 -21.05
CA THR A 29 -34.85 4.24 -19.97
C THR A 29 -35.18 5.39 -19.02
N GLN A 30 -36.07 5.14 -18.06
CA GLN A 30 -36.32 6.06 -16.95
C GLN A 30 -35.01 6.30 -16.20
N ILE A 31 -34.47 7.51 -16.39
CA ILE A 31 -33.43 8.14 -15.58
C ILE A 31 -33.82 8.03 -14.10
N ILE A 32 -32.88 7.82 -13.16
CA ILE A 32 -33.16 8.07 -11.74
C ILE A 32 -33.25 9.57 -11.52
N GLU A 33 -34.42 10.10 -11.77
CA GLU A 33 -34.91 11.29 -11.10
C GLU A 33 -35.82 10.83 -9.96
N PHE A 34 -35.53 11.31 -8.75
CA PHE A 34 -36.50 11.14 -7.67
C PHE A 34 -37.75 11.93 -8.02
N GLU A 35 -38.87 11.24 -8.18
CA GLU A 35 -40.19 11.83 -8.38
C GLU A 35 -40.55 12.59 -7.10
N ASN A 36 -40.66 13.91 -7.21
CA ASN A 36 -41.04 14.80 -6.12
C ASN A 36 -42.50 15.22 -6.29
N TYR A 37 -43.17 15.59 -5.19
CA TYR A 37 -44.51 16.15 -5.27
C TYR A 37 -44.52 17.48 -6.05
N THR A 38 -45.46 17.62 -6.99
CA THR A 38 -45.61 18.80 -7.84
C THR A 38 -46.94 19.54 -7.63
N GLY A 39 -47.76 19.09 -6.68
CA GLY A 39 -49.05 19.70 -6.39
C GLY A 39 -48.96 20.95 -5.51
N THR A 40 -50.11 21.52 -5.16
CA THR A 40 -50.16 22.71 -4.29
C THR A 40 -49.78 22.38 -2.86
N TYR A 41 -48.87 23.17 -2.30
CA TYR A 41 -48.42 23.06 -0.93
C TYR A 41 -49.31 23.89 -0.01
N ARG A 42 -49.83 23.28 1.06
CA ARG A 42 -50.58 24.02 2.11
C ARG A 42 -49.64 24.63 3.17
N TYR A 43 -48.45 24.09 3.29
CA TYR A 43 -47.39 24.51 4.21
C TYR A 43 -46.06 24.03 3.65
N THR A 44 -45.00 24.82 3.78
CA THR A 44 -43.65 24.47 3.36
C THR A 44 -42.69 24.72 4.51
N GLU A 45 -42.01 23.69 5.01
CA GLU A 45 -40.94 23.86 5.99
C GLU A 45 -39.79 24.68 5.40
N SER A 46 -39.24 25.59 6.21
CA SER A 46 -38.03 26.32 5.86
C SER A 46 -36.80 25.41 5.87
N PHE A 47 -35.77 25.81 5.14
CA PHE A 47 -34.49 25.10 5.11
C PHE A 47 -33.89 24.89 6.51
N LEU A 48 -34.02 25.87 7.42
CA LEU A 48 -33.52 25.76 8.79
C LEU A 48 -34.32 24.76 9.62
N GLU A 49 -35.64 24.68 9.46
CA GLU A 49 -36.47 23.68 10.12
C GLU A 49 -36.09 22.26 9.67
N ILE A 50 -35.90 22.06 8.36
CA ILE A 50 -35.50 20.77 7.79
C ILE A 50 -34.10 20.36 8.28
N MET A 51 -33.14 21.29 8.30
CA MET A 51 -31.84 21.05 8.92
C MET A 51 -31.96 20.72 10.42
N GLY A 52 -32.89 21.38 11.12
CA GLY A 52 -33.17 21.15 12.53
C GLY A 52 -33.50 19.70 12.84
N ILE A 53 -34.27 19.03 11.98
CA ILE A 53 -34.64 17.62 12.12
C ILE A 53 -33.40 16.73 12.25
N GLY A 54 -32.45 16.83 11.31
CA GLY A 54 -31.23 16.00 11.33
C GLY A 54 -30.37 16.22 12.58
N ARG A 55 -30.26 17.46 13.06
CA ARG A 55 -29.56 17.79 14.31
C ARG A 55 -30.26 17.20 15.53
N ILE A 56 -31.59 17.28 15.57
CA ILE A 56 -32.39 16.73 16.67
C ILE A 56 -32.26 15.21 16.71
N LEU A 57 -32.30 14.53 15.55
CA LEU A 57 -32.08 13.08 15.47
C LEU A 57 -30.71 12.69 16.08
N SER A 58 -29.62 13.37 15.68
CA SER A 58 -28.29 13.12 16.26
C SER A 58 -28.23 13.40 17.77
N ASN A 59 -28.79 14.53 18.21
CA ASN A 59 -28.79 14.88 19.64
C ASN A 59 -29.60 13.90 20.49
N ASN A 60 -30.76 13.46 19.98
CA ASN A 60 -31.59 12.48 20.66
C ASN A 60 -30.91 11.11 20.68
N LEU A 61 -30.25 10.71 19.60
CA LEU A 61 -29.46 9.48 19.55
C LEU A 61 -28.33 9.49 20.58
N LYS A 62 -27.55 10.57 20.68
CA LYS A 62 -26.44 10.71 21.65
C LYS A 62 -26.91 10.63 23.11
N LYS A 63 -28.14 11.05 23.40
CA LYS A 63 -28.74 11.00 24.75
C LYS A 63 -29.49 9.70 25.02
N SER A 64 -29.66 8.86 24.01
CA SER A 64 -30.50 7.67 24.07
C SER A 64 -29.81 6.52 24.78
N LYS A 65 -30.56 5.79 25.63
CA LYS A 65 -30.11 4.52 26.21
C LYS A 65 -30.38 3.32 25.29
N THR A 66 -31.22 3.51 24.28
CA THR A 66 -31.69 2.45 23.37
C THR A 66 -31.07 2.55 21.98
N ASN A 67 -30.03 3.37 21.80
CA ASN A 67 -29.41 3.64 20.50
C ASN A 67 -30.39 4.18 19.44
N THR A 68 -31.45 4.89 19.88
CA THR A 68 -32.47 5.46 18.99
C THR A 68 -32.66 6.96 19.22
N GLY A 69 -32.68 7.75 18.15
CA GLY A 69 -33.11 9.14 18.15
C GLY A 69 -34.43 9.30 17.41
N ILE A 70 -35.42 9.99 18.00
CA ILE A 70 -36.77 10.13 17.41
C ILE A 70 -37.12 11.61 17.26
N TYR A 71 -37.82 11.97 16.19
CA TYR A 71 -38.42 13.26 15.93
C TYR A 71 -39.91 13.09 15.60
N HIS A 72 -40.76 13.26 16.62
CA HIS A 72 -42.23 13.31 16.53
C HIS A 72 -42.91 12.24 15.65
N ASN A 73 -42.42 10.99 15.67
CA ASN A 73 -42.90 9.88 14.82
C ASN A 73 -42.90 10.17 13.31
N LYS A 74 -42.16 11.21 12.89
CA LYS A 74 -41.95 11.55 11.47
C LYS A 74 -40.61 11.02 10.98
N TYR A 75 -39.59 11.08 11.84
CA TYR A 75 -38.29 10.52 11.54
C TYR A 75 -37.71 9.88 12.78
N SER A 76 -36.97 8.82 12.56
CA SER A 76 -36.21 8.14 13.60
C SER A 76 -34.88 7.69 13.04
N VAL A 77 -33.89 7.56 13.91
CA VAL A 77 -32.60 6.97 13.60
C VAL A 77 -32.28 5.90 14.63
N ILE A 78 -31.76 4.76 14.18
CA ILE A 78 -31.19 3.74 15.05
C ILE A 78 -29.71 3.51 14.69
N HIS A 79 -28.85 3.51 15.72
CA HIS A 79 -27.44 3.17 15.58
C HIS A 79 -27.26 1.67 15.81
N CYS A 80 -27.02 0.94 14.72
CA CYS A 80 -26.82 -0.50 14.71
C CYS A 80 -25.31 -0.79 14.68
N SER A 81 -24.72 -0.98 15.87
CA SER A 81 -23.32 -1.38 15.98
C SER A 81 -23.06 -2.40 17.08
N ASP A 82 -22.07 -3.24 16.83
CA ASP A 82 -21.42 -4.10 17.82
C ASP A 82 -19.89 -4.06 17.64
N GLU A 83 -19.18 -4.59 18.64
CA GLU A 83 -17.71 -4.63 18.68
C GLU A 83 -17.11 -5.82 17.92
N ILE A 84 -17.93 -6.74 17.41
CA ILE A 84 -17.46 -7.94 16.72
C ILE A 84 -16.98 -7.54 15.33
N ASP A 85 -15.69 -7.67 15.05
CA ASP A 85 -15.19 -7.50 13.69
C ASP A 85 -15.30 -8.82 12.92
N ASN A 86 -16.29 -8.90 12.04
CA ASN A 86 -16.52 -10.02 11.14
C ASN A 86 -16.40 -9.61 9.66
N GLY A 87 -15.79 -8.45 9.40
CA GLY A 87 -15.67 -7.88 8.04
C GLY A 87 -16.96 -7.28 7.47
N LYS A 88 -18.10 -7.36 8.15
CA LYS A 88 -19.36 -6.71 7.74
C LYS A 88 -19.54 -5.34 8.40
N TYR A 89 -20.39 -4.52 7.81
CA TYR A 89 -20.61 -3.13 8.22
C TYR A 89 -21.64 -3.00 9.35
N ASN A 90 -21.37 -2.04 10.22
CA ASN A 90 -22.37 -1.43 11.08
C ASN A 90 -23.20 -0.43 10.25
N ALA A 91 -24.28 0.11 10.82
CA ALA A 91 -25.05 1.15 10.13
C ALA A 91 -25.76 2.11 11.08
N ASP A 92 -25.95 3.34 10.62
CA ASP A 92 -27.08 4.14 11.07
C ASP A 92 -28.23 3.98 10.09
N ILE A 93 -29.44 3.74 10.61
CA ILE A 93 -30.63 3.61 9.79
C ILE A 93 -31.58 4.75 10.11
N ILE A 94 -31.75 5.66 9.14
CA ILE A 94 -32.74 6.74 9.24
C ILE A 94 -34.05 6.27 8.62
N SER A 95 -35.11 6.18 9.43
CA SER A 95 -36.46 5.85 8.97
C SER A 95 -37.23 7.14 8.64
N ILE A 96 -37.96 7.10 7.52
CA ILE A 96 -39.03 8.06 7.23
C ILE A 96 -40.31 7.41 7.74
N ASP A 97 -40.75 7.83 8.93
CA ASP A 97 -41.84 7.19 9.64
C ASP A 97 -43.21 7.59 9.05
N ALA A 98 -44.29 6.94 9.49
CA ALA A 98 -45.60 7.06 8.86
C ALA A 98 -46.17 8.49 8.86
N ASP A 99 -45.86 9.29 9.88
CA ASP A 99 -46.37 10.67 9.99
C ASP A 99 -45.52 11.69 9.22
N ALA A 100 -44.46 11.24 8.55
CA ALA A 100 -43.63 12.09 7.72
C ALA A 100 -44.41 12.64 6.53
N LYS A 101 -44.16 13.91 6.21
CA LYS A 101 -44.75 14.61 5.05
C LYS A 101 -43.67 15.06 4.06
N VAL A 102 -42.50 14.42 4.08
CA VAL A 102 -41.44 14.77 3.14
C VAL A 102 -41.81 14.35 1.73
N GLU A 103 -41.73 15.32 0.84
CA GLU A 103 -42.27 15.22 -0.51
C GLU A 103 -41.23 15.58 -1.58
N HIS A 104 -40.03 16.00 -1.14
CA HIS A 104 -38.91 16.33 -2.02
C HIS A 104 -37.58 15.73 -1.52
N ILE A 105 -36.83 15.11 -2.44
CA ILE A 105 -35.50 14.53 -2.17
C ILE A 105 -34.51 15.53 -1.57
N ARG A 106 -34.61 16.83 -1.90
CA ARG A 106 -33.76 17.88 -1.34
C ARG A 106 -33.92 17.97 0.18
N ASN A 107 -35.13 17.74 0.69
CA ASN A 107 -35.41 17.78 2.12
C ASN A 107 -34.83 16.55 2.81
N VAL A 108 -35.00 15.35 2.24
CA VAL A 108 -34.36 14.12 2.72
C VAL A 108 -32.84 14.27 2.79
N ARG A 109 -32.21 14.75 1.72
CA ARG A 109 -30.75 15.01 1.68
C ARG A 109 -30.32 16.04 2.71
N THR A 110 -31.13 17.08 2.95
CA THR A 110 -30.84 18.10 3.97
C THR A 110 -30.90 17.51 5.39
N ILE A 111 -31.89 16.66 5.68
CA ILE A 111 -31.98 15.94 6.96
C ILE A 111 -30.75 15.06 7.17
N ILE A 112 -30.39 14.24 6.17
CA ILE A 112 -29.21 13.36 6.24
C ILE A 112 -27.92 14.16 6.38
N ALA A 113 -27.71 15.21 5.58
CA ALA A 113 -26.51 16.04 5.65
C ALA A 113 -26.37 16.70 7.03
N SER A 114 -27.47 17.24 7.56
CA SER A 114 -27.47 17.86 8.89
C SER A 114 -27.21 16.84 10.00
N TYR A 115 -27.73 15.62 9.87
CA TYR A 115 -27.43 14.49 10.74
C TYR A 115 -25.95 14.13 10.69
N LEU A 116 -25.38 13.92 9.50
CA LEU A 116 -23.96 13.57 9.32
C LEU A 116 -23.02 14.62 9.89
N ALA A 117 -23.33 15.90 9.69
CA ALA A 117 -22.55 17.00 10.26
C ALA A 117 -22.63 17.00 11.80
N ALA A 118 -23.81 16.81 12.37
CA ALA A 118 -24.00 16.80 13.83
C ALA A 118 -23.42 15.55 14.50
N GLN A 119 -23.56 14.38 13.87
CA GLN A 119 -23.17 13.09 14.43
C GLN A 119 -21.68 12.81 14.25
N TYR A 120 -21.13 13.12 13.08
CA TYR A 120 -19.77 12.69 12.68
C TYR A 120 -18.82 13.85 12.38
N GLY A 121 -19.28 15.10 12.48
CA GLY A 121 -18.42 16.28 12.32
C GLY A 121 -18.03 16.59 10.87
N TYR A 122 -18.73 16.04 9.87
CA TYR A 122 -18.50 16.43 8.48
C TYR A 122 -18.80 17.92 8.26
N THR A 123 -18.01 18.56 7.39
CA THR A 123 -18.32 19.93 6.95
C THR A 123 -19.67 19.95 6.23
N SER A 124 -20.34 21.11 6.21
CA SER A 124 -21.63 21.26 5.50
C SER A 124 -21.55 20.82 4.03
N LYS A 125 -20.40 21.07 3.38
CA LYS A 125 -20.17 20.64 1.99
C LYS A 125 -20.04 19.12 1.89
N ASP A 126 -19.13 18.53 2.66
CA ASP A 126 -18.87 17.08 2.62
C ASP A 126 -20.13 16.28 3.00
N ALA A 127 -20.87 16.74 4.02
CA ALA A 127 -22.11 16.10 4.45
C ALA A 127 -23.21 16.13 3.38
N LYS A 128 -23.32 17.23 2.61
CA LYS A 128 -24.26 17.32 1.48
C LYS A 128 -23.88 16.35 0.36
N THR A 129 -22.59 16.25 0.06
CA THR A 129 -22.07 15.29 -0.93
C THR A 129 -22.39 13.86 -0.49
N LEU A 130 -22.09 13.50 0.76
CA LEU A 130 -22.40 12.16 1.27
C LEU A 130 -23.90 11.88 1.28
N ALA A 131 -24.74 12.84 1.69
CA ALA A 131 -26.18 12.69 1.64
C ALA A 131 -26.70 12.43 0.22
N PHE A 132 -26.10 13.07 -0.80
CA PHE A 132 -26.42 12.80 -2.20
C PHE A 132 -26.17 11.32 -2.56
N PHE A 133 -24.97 10.81 -2.31
CA PHE A 133 -24.63 9.42 -2.65
C PHE A 133 -25.33 8.39 -1.76
N ILE A 134 -25.59 8.69 -0.48
CA ILE A 134 -26.41 7.84 0.40
C ILE A 134 -27.80 7.64 -0.17
N THR A 135 -28.44 8.70 -0.68
CA THR A 135 -29.78 8.55 -1.28
C THR A 135 -29.76 7.72 -2.55
N ILE A 136 -28.72 7.81 -3.38
CA ILE A 136 -28.58 7.00 -4.60
C ILE A 136 -28.29 5.54 -4.24
N TYR A 137 -27.34 5.29 -3.34
CA TYR A 137 -27.00 3.96 -2.82
C TYR A 137 -28.27 3.22 -2.34
N ASN A 138 -29.07 3.90 -1.52
CA ASN A 138 -30.31 3.34 -0.99
C ASN A 138 -31.42 3.16 -2.05
N ALA A 139 -31.38 3.91 -3.14
CA ALA A 139 -32.32 3.75 -4.26
C ALA A 139 -31.91 2.61 -5.19
N VAL A 140 -30.61 2.43 -5.43
CA VAL A 140 -30.04 1.31 -6.21
C VAL A 140 -30.37 -0.02 -5.55
N TYR A 141 -30.18 -0.11 -4.23
CA TYR A 141 -30.37 -1.35 -3.46
C TYR A 141 -31.74 -1.44 -2.77
N ARG A 142 -32.72 -0.65 -3.23
CA ARG A 142 -34.07 -0.63 -2.64
C ARG A 142 -34.70 -2.03 -2.66
N LYS A 143 -35.15 -2.50 -1.49
CA LYS A 143 -35.73 -3.85 -1.24
C LYS A 143 -34.74 -5.02 -1.37
N ASP A 144 -33.48 -4.77 -1.70
CA ASP A 144 -32.46 -5.81 -1.92
C ASP A 144 -31.84 -6.27 -0.59
N THR A 145 -32.63 -7.00 0.20
CA THR A 145 -32.18 -7.57 1.48
C THR A 145 -31.08 -8.60 1.31
N VAL A 146 -30.95 -9.23 0.13
CA VAL A 146 -29.86 -10.16 -0.17
C VAL A 146 -28.55 -9.39 -0.22
N PHE A 147 -28.49 -8.29 -0.97
CA PHE A 147 -27.34 -7.39 -0.98
C PHE A 147 -27.01 -6.85 0.42
N PHE A 148 -28.00 -6.35 1.16
CA PHE A 148 -27.73 -5.85 2.51
C PHE A 148 -27.18 -6.96 3.43
N ASN A 149 -27.67 -8.18 3.32
CA ASN A 149 -27.18 -9.30 4.14
C ASN A 149 -25.73 -9.70 3.82
N THR A 150 -25.23 -9.48 2.60
CA THR A 150 -23.81 -9.76 2.27
C THR A 150 -22.88 -8.71 2.87
N LYS A 151 -23.31 -7.45 2.94
CA LYS A 151 -22.48 -6.32 3.38
C LYS A 151 -22.61 -5.98 4.86
N TYR A 152 -23.78 -6.16 5.47
CA TYR A 152 -24.11 -5.63 6.79
C TYR A 152 -24.30 -6.73 7.84
N LYS A 153 -24.00 -6.38 9.09
CA LYS A 153 -24.15 -7.28 10.24
C LYS A 153 -25.61 -7.60 10.55
N ASP A 154 -25.82 -8.71 11.25
CA ASP A 154 -27.15 -9.17 11.63
C ASP A 154 -27.94 -8.14 12.46
N ILE A 155 -27.26 -7.36 13.31
CA ILE A 155 -27.90 -6.26 14.06
C ILE A 155 -28.50 -5.18 13.15
N VAL A 156 -27.89 -4.93 11.99
CA VAL A 156 -28.45 -4.03 10.96
C VAL A 156 -29.64 -4.71 10.28
N MET A 157 -29.47 -5.99 9.92
CA MET A 157 -30.50 -6.76 9.21
C MET A 157 -31.79 -6.94 10.01
N GLN A 158 -31.70 -7.05 11.34
CA GLN A 158 -32.86 -7.11 12.24
C GLN A 158 -33.74 -5.85 12.19
N ASN A 159 -33.20 -4.74 11.69
CA ASN A 159 -33.87 -3.44 11.67
C ASN A 159 -34.45 -3.07 10.30
N ILE A 160 -34.30 -3.93 9.29
CA ILE A 160 -34.82 -3.70 7.93
C ILE A 160 -35.58 -4.93 7.42
N THR A 161 -36.49 -4.70 6.48
CA THR A 161 -37.26 -5.74 5.78
C THR A 161 -37.23 -5.50 4.28
N SER A 162 -37.65 -6.49 3.49
CA SER A 162 -37.80 -6.33 2.03
C SER A 162 -38.77 -5.20 1.66
N GLU A 163 -39.70 -4.84 2.55
CA GLU A 163 -40.65 -3.77 2.30
C GLU A 163 -40.08 -2.38 2.56
N ASN A 164 -39.14 -2.22 3.50
CA ASN A 164 -38.68 -0.90 3.95
C ASN A 164 -37.18 -0.62 3.73
N ALA A 165 -36.36 -1.63 3.44
CA ALA A 165 -34.93 -1.46 3.21
C ALA A 165 -34.66 -0.54 2.01
N GLY A 166 -33.92 0.54 2.23
CA GLY A 166 -33.55 1.52 1.20
C GLY A 166 -34.53 2.68 1.06
N LEU A 167 -34.43 3.39 -0.08
CA LEU A 167 -35.23 4.56 -0.40
C LEU A 167 -35.89 4.39 -1.78
N SER A 168 -37.21 4.57 -1.89
CA SER A 168 -37.87 4.55 -3.20
C SER A 168 -37.50 5.78 -4.04
N LYS A 169 -37.59 5.68 -5.36
CA LYS A 169 -37.50 6.85 -6.25
C LYS A 169 -38.76 7.74 -6.18
N LYS A 170 -39.85 7.23 -5.60
CA LYS A 170 -41.18 7.85 -5.59
C LYS A 170 -41.52 8.40 -4.21
N TYR A 171 -41.77 9.71 -4.11
CA TYR A 171 -42.01 10.35 -2.81
C TYR A 171 -43.18 9.74 -2.02
N TYR A 172 -44.25 9.32 -2.69
CA TYR A 172 -45.43 8.71 -2.05
C TYR A 172 -45.16 7.31 -1.48
N GLU A 173 -44.00 6.72 -1.74
CA GLU A 173 -43.56 5.46 -1.15
C GLU A 173 -42.56 5.67 0.00
N TRP A 174 -42.33 6.89 0.47
CA TRP A 174 -41.35 7.15 1.52
C TRP A 174 -41.90 6.97 2.93
N ALA A 175 -43.00 7.64 3.26
CA ALA A 175 -43.56 7.63 4.61
C ALA A 175 -43.96 6.21 5.05
N GLY A 176 -43.41 5.77 6.18
CA GLY A 176 -43.63 4.44 6.77
C GLY A 176 -42.97 3.28 6.01
N LYS A 177 -42.28 3.55 4.89
CA LYS A 177 -41.81 2.52 3.95
C LYS A 177 -40.35 2.69 3.52
N SER A 178 -39.61 3.62 4.13
CA SER A 178 -38.20 3.84 3.85
C SER A 178 -37.34 3.80 5.10
N LYS A 179 -36.32 2.95 5.07
CA LYS A 179 -35.23 2.86 6.03
C LYS A 179 -33.92 3.06 5.26
N ILE A 180 -33.39 4.28 5.35
CA ILE A 180 -32.19 4.73 4.66
C ILE A 180 -30.98 4.28 5.47
N ILE A 181 -30.19 3.39 4.88
CA ILE A 181 -29.00 2.80 5.49
C ILE A 181 -27.77 3.68 5.20
N ILE A 182 -27.04 4.04 6.24
CA ILE A 182 -25.76 4.74 6.18
C ILE A 182 -24.68 3.74 6.61
N PRO A 183 -23.82 3.24 5.70
CA PRO A 183 -22.79 2.26 6.03
C PRO A 183 -21.76 2.86 6.98
N LEU A 184 -21.46 2.18 8.09
CA LEU A 184 -20.46 2.59 9.09
C LEU A 184 -19.36 1.55 9.22
N LYS A 185 -18.13 2.03 9.44
CA LYS A 185 -16.97 1.17 9.77
C LYS A 185 -17.25 0.35 11.04
N SER A 186 -16.68 -0.84 11.11
CA SER A 186 -16.65 -1.68 12.32
C SER A 186 -15.60 -1.19 13.32
N GLY A 187 -15.76 -1.53 14.60
CA GLY A 187 -14.83 -1.14 15.66
C GLY A 187 -15.04 0.27 16.24
N LYS A 188 -13.96 0.85 16.81
CA LYS A 188 -14.00 2.13 17.55
C LYS A 188 -14.29 3.34 16.66
N ILE A 189 -13.97 3.26 15.36
CA ILE A 189 -14.18 4.34 14.40
C ILE A 189 -15.58 4.22 13.82
N LYS A 190 -16.50 5.06 14.27
CA LYS A 190 -17.92 4.99 13.89
C LYS A 190 -18.30 5.92 12.74
N LYS A 191 -17.40 6.16 11.77
CA LYS A 191 -17.68 7.07 10.63
C LYS A 191 -18.30 6.32 9.43
N PRO A 192 -19.08 7.02 8.59
CA PRO A 192 -19.55 6.51 7.31
C PRO A 192 -18.44 5.95 6.41
N ILE A 193 -18.72 4.86 5.71
CA ILE A 193 -17.80 4.25 4.73
C ILE A 193 -17.98 4.96 3.39
N VAL A 194 -17.13 5.95 3.11
CA VAL A 194 -17.26 6.79 1.89
C VAL A 194 -17.07 5.97 0.62
N PHE A 195 -16.15 4.99 0.62
CA PHE A 195 -15.86 4.16 -0.55
C PHE A 195 -16.98 3.18 -0.93
N GLU A 196 -17.79 2.74 0.03
CA GLU A 196 -18.99 1.93 -0.25
C GLU A 196 -20.05 2.76 -1.00
N LEU A 197 -20.12 4.07 -0.72
CA LEU A 197 -21.03 4.98 -1.42
C LEU A 197 -20.59 5.30 -2.86
N SER A 198 -19.36 4.94 -3.24
CA SER A 198 -18.80 5.11 -4.58
C SER A 198 -18.72 3.82 -5.39
N GLU A 199 -19.41 2.76 -4.97
CA GLU A 199 -19.47 1.52 -5.77
C GLU A 199 -19.99 1.77 -7.18
N LYS A 200 -19.53 0.94 -8.13
CA LYS A 200 -19.83 1.07 -9.56
C LYS A 200 -21.31 1.30 -9.85
N LYS A 201 -22.21 0.50 -9.27
CA LYS A 201 -23.66 0.67 -9.49
C LYS A 201 -24.18 2.03 -9.03
N THR A 202 -23.71 2.54 -7.90
CA THR A 202 -24.09 3.85 -7.37
C THR A 202 -23.58 4.98 -8.26
N ILE A 203 -22.35 4.87 -8.77
CA ILE A 203 -21.76 5.86 -9.68
C ILE A 203 -22.44 5.81 -11.05
N ASP A 204 -22.64 4.62 -11.62
CA ASP A 204 -23.36 4.42 -12.89
C ASP A 204 -24.76 5.03 -12.83
N GLU A 205 -25.40 4.95 -11.67
CA GLU A 205 -26.69 5.54 -11.43
C GLU A 205 -26.64 7.07 -11.32
N ALA A 206 -25.65 7.62 -10.60
CA ALA A 206 -25.44 9.07 -10.53
C ALA A 206 -25.14 9.68 -11.91
N LYS A 207 -24.51 8.92 -12.81
CA LYS A 207 -24.19 9.35 -14.18
C LYS A 207 -25.42 9.53 -15.09
N LYS A 208 -26.59 9.00 -14.72
CA LYS A 208 -27.78 9.10 -15.57
C LYS A 208 -28.43 10.48 -15.58
N THR A 209 -28.00 11.40 -14.70
CA THR A 209 -28.46 12.79 -14.75
C THR A 209 -27.89 13.50 -15.99
N ASP A 210 -28.55 14.56 -16.45
CA ASP A 210 -28.12 15.33 -17.63
C ASP A 210 -26.67 15.84 -17.51
N ASP A 211 -26.27 16.27 -16.32
CA ASP A 211 -24.91 16.74 -16.02
C ASP A 211 -23.95 15.63 -15.57
N LYS A 212 -24.38 14.36 -15.66
CA LYS A 212 -23.69 13.16 -15.18
C LYS A 212 -23.22 13.25 -13.73
N SER A 213 -23.84 14.13 -12.94
CA SER A 213 -23.49 14.49 -11.56
C SER A 213 -21.99 14.79 -11.38
N ILE A 214 -21.36 15.43 -12.38
CA ILE A 214 -19.91 15.67 -12.41
C ILE A 214 -19.46 16.45 -11.17
N LYS A 215 -20.22 17.46 -10.76
CA LYS A 215 -19.87 18.30 -9.61
C LYS A 215 -19.89 17.50 -8.31
N GLU A 216 -20.93 16.72 -8.08
CA GLU A 216 -21.11 15.87 -6.90
C GLU A 216 -20.04 14.78 -6.85
N ARG A 217 -19.72 14.15 -8.00
CA ARG A 217 -18.63 13.15 -8.10
C ARG A 217 -17.25 13.76 -7.83
N LYS A 218 -16.96 14.97 -8.32
CA LYS A 218 -15.72 15.71 -7.97
C LYS A 218 -15.65 16.02 -6.49
N ASP A 219 -16.77 16.40 -5.89
CA ASP A 219 -16.82 16.67 -4.46
C ASP A 219 -16.68 15.37 -3.64
N LEU A 220 -17.17 14.22 -4.12
CA LEU A 220 -16.97 12.91 -3.47
C LEU A 220 -15.51 12.50 -3.47
N VAL A 221 -14.82 12.66 -4.61
CA VAL A 221 -13.37 12.43 -4.73
C VAL A 221 -12.61 13.25 -3.69
N LYS A 222 -12.96 14.53 -3.49
CA LYS A 222 -12.32 15.36 -2.46
C LYS A 222 -12.57 14.85 -1.04
N VAL A 223 -13.73 14.25 -0.77
CA VAL A 223 -14.01 13.62 0.54
C VAL A 223 -13.15 12.36 0.72
N GLN A 224 -13.03 11.54 -0.32
CA GLN A 224 -12.20 10.33 -0.32
C GLN A 224 -10.70 10.67 -0.12
N GLU A 225 -10.20 11.70 -0.81
CA GLU A 225 -8.82 12.19 -0.65
C GLU A 225 -8.54 12.67 0.78
N LYS A 226 -9.49 13.37 1.41
CA LYS A 226 -9.36 13.77 2.83
C LYS A 226 -9.30 12.54 3.75
N GLU A 227 -10.14 11.55 3.53
CA GLU A 227 -10.14 10.31 4.33
C GLU A 227 -8.82 9.56 4.18
N VAL A 228 -8.33 9.36 2.95
CA VAL A 228 -7.04 8.73 2.69
C VAL A 228 -5.89 9.51 3.33
N LYS A 229 -5.93 10.85 3.28
CA LYS A 229 -4.92 11.70 3.93
C LYS A 229 -4.93 11.54 5.46
N GLU A 230 -6.11 11.44 6.07
CA GLU A 230 -6.25 11.17 7.51
C GLU A 230 -5.68 9.79 7.87
N GLU A 231 -6.01 8.74 7.10
CA GLU A 231 -5.50 7.38 7.29
C GLU A 231 -3.97 7.32 7.16
N LYS A 232 -3.40 7.96 6.12
CA LYS A 232 -1.94 8.06 5.96
C LYS A 232 -1.25 8.73 7.15
N LYS A 233 -1.84 9.79 7.70
CA LYS A 233 -1.29 10.49 8.88
C LYS A 233 -1.31 9.59 10.12
N ILE A 234 -2.35 8.78 10.28
CA ILE A 234 -2.44 7.80 11.37
C ILE A 234 -1.33 6.75 11.21
N ILE A 235 -1.18 6.17 10.01
CA ILE A 235 -0.12 5.20 9.71
C ILE A 235 1.27 5.79 9.98
N GLU A 236 1.56 7.01 9.52
CA GLU A 236 2.82 7.70 9.77
C GLU A 236 3.10 7.89 11.28
N THR A 237 2.06 8.11 12.07
CA THR A 237 2.18 8.22 13.53
C THR A 237 2.53 6.87 14.16
N ILE A 238 1.89 5.78 13.71
CA ILE A 238 2.17 4.43 14.20
C ILE A 238 3.61 4.02 13.83
N ILE A 239 4.07 4.32 12.61
CA ILE A 239 5.45 4.07 12.18
C ILE A 239 6.45 4.76 13.12
N LYS A 240 6.21 6.03 13.47
CA LYS A 240 7.09 6.76 14.41
C LYS A 240 7.12 6.11 15.80
N THR A 241 5.99 5.58 16.27
CA THR A 241 5.92 4.84 17.54
C THR A 241 6.74 3.54 17.47
N VAL A 242 6.56 2.76 16.40
CA VAL A 242 7.31 1.51 16.17
C VAL A 242 8.82 1.78 16.09
N ASP A 243 9.24 2.83 15.38
CA ASP A 243 10.65 3.22 15.29
C ASP A 243 11.25 3.57 16.66
N GLN A 244 10.46 4.21 17.54
CA GLN A 244 10.89 4.51 18.90
C GLN A 244 11.02 3.23 19.73
N GLU A 245 10.03 2.35 19.68
CA GLU A 245 10.06 1.05 20.38
C GLU A 245 11.24 0.19 19.93
N ARG A 246 11.56 0.16 18.63
CA ARG A 246 12.75 -0.51 18.08
C ARG A 246 14.06 0.03 18.68
N LYS A 247 14.19 1.35 18.85
CA LYS A 247 15.39 1.96 19.48
C LYS A 247 15.51 1.59 20.96
N GLU A 248 14.38 1.54 21.67
CA GLU A 248 14.35 1.09 23.06
C GLU A 248 14.77 -0.38 23.18
N ILE A 249 14.26 -1.25 22.30
CA ILE A 249 14.65 -2.67 22.25
C ILE A 249 16.16 -2.81 22.05
N ILE A 250 16.75 -2.12 21.05
CA ILE A 250 18.20 -2.17 20.79
C ILE A 250 19.01 -1.74 22.03
N THR A 251 18.54 -0.71 22.73
CA THR A 251 19.22 -0.21 23.93
C THR A 251 19.18 -1.25 25.05
N LYS A 252 18.04 -1.91 25.25
CA LYS A 252 17.87 -2.95 26.27
C LYS A 252 18.61 -4.24 25.93
N GLU A 253 18.68 -4.63 24.66
CA GLU A 253 19.49 -5.76 24.21
C GLU A 253 20.97 -5.54 24.48
N LYS A 254 21.46 -4.30 24.30
CA LYS A 254 22.83 -3.94 24.66
C LYS A 254 23.06 -4.02 26.17
N GLU A 255 22.15 -3.47 26.98
CA GLU A 255 22.23 -3.57 28.45
C GLU A 255 22.21 -5.03 28.92
N LEU A 256 21.38 -5.87 28.29
CA LEU A 256 21.29 -7.30 28.55
C LEU A 256 22.62 -8.01 28.25
N ALA A 257 23.25 -7.70 27.11
CA ALA A 257 24.54 -8.25 26.73
C ALA A 257 25.63 -7.86 27.73
N ASP A 258 25.71 -6.57 28.10
CA ASP A 258 26.70 -6.06 29.06
C ASP A 258 26.53 -6.73 30.44
N LYS A 259 25.29 -6.85 30.95
CA LYS A 259 25.00 -7.53 32.23
C LYS A 259 25.33 -9.02 32.18
N THR A 260 25.03 -9.69 31.07
CA THR A 260 25.32 -11.12 30.90
C THR A 260 26.84 -11.37 30.89
N GLU A 261 27.62 -10.50 30.26
CA GLU A 261 29.08 -10.57 30.27
C GLU A 261 29.67 -10.34 31.68
N ILE A 262 29.12 -9.39 32.43
CA ILE A 262 29.50 -9.14 33.84
C ILE A 262 29.23 -10.38 34.70
N ILE A 263 28.04 -10.97 34.60
CA ILE A 263 27.67 -12.18 35.34
C ILE A 263 28.65 -13.31 35.02
N LYS A 264 28.92 -13.54 33.73
CA LYS A 264 29.86 -14.58 33.30
C LYS A 264 31.26 -14.37 33.88
N THR A 265 31.75 -13.12 33.88
CA THR A 265 33.05 -12.77 34.47
C THR A 265 33.07 -13.04 35.97
N LYS A 266 31.99 -12.69 36.68
CA LYS A 266 31.87 -12.96 38.12
C LYS A 266 31.81 -14.47 38.42
N GLU A 267 31.08 -15.25 37.61
CA GLU A 267 31.03 -16.72 37.74
C GLU A 267 32.41 -17.36 37.51
N GLU A 268 33.17 -16.90 36.51
CA GLU A 268 34.54 -17.37 36.27
C GLU A 268 35.50 -17.07 37.43
N LEU A 269 35.40 -15.86 38.02
CA LEU A 269 36.16 -15.47 39.20
C LEU A 269 35.75 -16.29 40.44
N LEU A 270 34.45 -16.50 40.64
CA LEU A 270 33.91 -17.30 41.74
C LEU A 270 34.45 -18.74 41.71
N ILE A 271 34.48 -19.38 40.54
CA ILE A 271 35.05 -20.72 40.36
C ILE A 271 36.53 -20.77 40.78
N LYS A 272 37.29 -19.70 40.49
CA LYS A 272 38.70 -19.61 40.88
C LYS A 272 38.85 -19.45 42.40
N GLU A 273 38.04 -18.60 43.01
CA GLU A 273 38.06 -18.38 44.46
C GLU A 273 37.64 -19.62 45.25
N GLU A 274 36.64 -20.36 44.77
CA GLU A 274 36.21 -21.64 45.35
C GLU A 274 37.34 -22.69 45.32
N LYS A 275 38.06 -22.82 44.19
CA LYS A 275 39.22 -23.71 44.09
C LYS A 275 40.34 -23.34 45.05
N GLU A 276 40.65 -22.05 45.19
CA GLU A 276 41.66 -21.59 46.14
C GLU A 276 41.22 -21.82 47.60
N LEU A 277 39.93 -21.70 47.90
CA LEU A 277 39.37 -22.00 49.21
C LEU A 277 39.50 -23.49 49.54
N GLU A 278 39.18 -24.37 48.59
CA GLU A 278 39.34 -25.84 48.73
C GLU A 278 40.79 -26.21 49.08
N GLN A 279 41.76 -25.65 48.35
CA GLN A 279 43.19 -25.86 48.60
C GLN A 279 43.61 -25.36 50.00
N LYS A 280 43.12 -24.19 50.43
CA LYS A 280 43.40 -23.67 51.78
C LYS A 280 42.80 -24.56 52.88
N LYS A 281 41.59 -25.10 52.66
CA LYS A 281 40.95 -26.05 53.57
C LYS A 281 41.76 -27.33 53.70
N GLU A 282 42.26 -27.89 52.59
CA GLU A 282 43.15 -29.05 52.62
C GLU A 282 44.43 -28.76 53.41
N VAL A 283 45.12 -27.65 53.13
CA VAL A 283 46.37 -27.25 53.81
C VAL A 283 46.17 -27.11 55.34
N VAL A 284 45.06 -26.53 55.80
CA VAL A 284 44.80 -26.32 57.24
C VAL A 284 44.68 -27.64 58.03
N THR A 285 44.31 -28.75 57.37
CA THR A 285 44.20 -30.07 58.02
C THR A 285 45.55 -30.69 58.36
N ILE A 286 46.62 -30.26 57.68
CA ILE A 286 47.96 -30.85 57.74
C ILE A 286 48.91 -30.05 58.64
N ILE A 287 48.54 -28.83 59.02
CA ILE A 287 49.36 -27.93 59.85
C ILE A 287 49.25 -28.29 61.34
N SER A 288 50.42 -28.47 61.96
CA SER A 288 50.58 -28.82 63.38
C SER A 288 50.88 -27.64 64.31
N ASP A 289 51.27 -26.47 63.78
CA ASP A 289 51.47 -25.24 64.57
C ASP A 289 50.09 -24.57 64.88
N PRO A 290 49.71 -24.42 66.16
CA PRO A 290 48.43 -23.83 66.56
C PRO A 290 48.23 -22.38 66.08
N VAL A 291 49.28 -21.56 66.07
CA VAL A 291 49.19 -20.12 65.75
C VAL A 291 48.99 -19.93 64.25
N GLU A 292 49.72 -20.70 63.44
CA GLU A 292 49.59 -20.67 61.98
C GLU A 292 48.25 -21.24 61.51
N LYS A 293 47.75 -22.28 62.20
CA LYS A 293 46.43 -22.88 61.95
C LYS A 293 45.28 -21.92 62.22
N GLU A 294 45.33 -21.17 63.32
CA GLU A 294 44.32 -20.15 63.67
C GLU A 294 44.24 -19.06 62.59
N LYS A 295 45.39 -18.57 62.12
CA LYS A 295 45.48 -17.53 61.08
C LYS A 295 44.85 -17.96 59.75
N ILE A 296 45.16 -19.16 59.28
CA ILE A 296 44.59 -19.69 58.02
C ILE A 296 43.08 -19.98 58.18
N THR A 297 42.63 -20.40 59.36
CA THR A 297 41.20 -20.60 59.65
C THR A 297 40.42 -19.29 59.56
N GLN A 298 40.96 -18.19 60.08
CA GLN A 298 40.35 -16.85 59.94
C GLN A 298 40.31 -16.41 58.45
N GLU A 299 41.35 -16.68 57.67
CA GLU A 299 41.37 -16.40 56.23
C GLU A 299 40.34 -17.23 55.43
N ILE A 300 40.10 -18.49 55.84
CA ILE A 300 39.07 -19.36 55.25
C ILE A 300 37.67 -18.77 55.50
N ILE A 301 37.37 -18.39 56.75
CA ILE A 301 36.08 -17.78 57.12
C ILE A 301 35.85 -16.47 56.35
N ALA A 302 36.88 -15.63 56.25
CA ALA A 302 36.79 -14.38 55.48
C ALA A 302 36.48 -14.66 54.00
N LYS A 303 37.16 -15.61 53.37
CA LYS A 303 36.89 -16.01 51.97
C LYS A 303 35.50 -16.64 51.79
N GLU A 304 35.03 -17.46 52.74
CA GLU A 304 33.68 -18.06 52.69
C GLU A 304 32.59 -16.98 52.67
N ASN A 305 32.73 -15.95 53.50
CA ASN A 305 31.80 -14.82 53.51
C ASN A 305 31.83 -14.04 52.18
N THR A 306 33.02 -13.76 51.63
CA THR A 306 33.14 -13.06 50.33
C THR A 306 32.52 -13.87 49.19
N ILE A 307 32.75 -15.19 49.14
CA ILE A 307 32.14 -16.08 48.13
C ILE A 307 30.61 -16.09 48.26
N ALA A 308 30.07 -16.08 49.49
CA ALA A 308 28.63 -16.02 49.72
C ALA A 308 28.02 -14.70 49.22
N GLU A 309 28.66 -13.56 49.51
CA GLU A 309 28.23 -12.23 49.02
C GLU A 309 28.23 -12.14 47.49
N VAL A 310 29.28 -12.69 46.84
CA VAL A 310 29.37 -12.72 45.37
C VAL A 310 28.28 -13.59 44.76
N LYS A 311 27.98 -14.76 45.35
CA LYS A 311 26.87 -15.63 44.91
C LYS A 311 25.52 -14.91 44.98
N GLU A 312 25.26 -14.21 46.08
CA GLU A 312 24.01 -13.45 46.23
C GLU A 312 23.93 -12.32 45.19
N SER A 313 25.03 -11.60 44.94
CA SER A 313 25.08 -10.56 43.90
C SER A 313 24.82 -11.12 42.49
N ILE A 314 25.38 -12.29 42.15
CA ILE A 314 25.14 -12.94 40.86
C ILE A 314 23.65 -13.32 40.71
N GLU A 315 23.04 -13.87 41.76
CA GLU A 315 21.63 -14.28 41.71
C GLU A 315 20.70 -13.07 41.53
N GLN A 316 20.96 -11.97 42.24
CA GLN A 316 20.22 -10.71 42.05
C GLN A 316 20.35 -10.16 40.63
N GLU A 317 21.55 -10.21 40.04
CA GLU A 317 21.78 -9.77 38.65
C GLU A 317 21.09 -10.68 37.62
N LYS A 318 21.04 -12.01 37.87
CA LYS A 318 20.28 -12.96 37.02
C LYS A 318 18.79 -12.64 36.99
N VAL A 319 18.19 -12.32 38.13
CA VAL A 319 16.77 -11.92 38.20
C VAL A 319 16.52 -10.65 37.37
N VAL A 320 17.43 -9.67 37.42
CA VAL A 320 17.31 -8.44 36.61
C VAL A 320 17.43 -8.75 35.11
N VAL A 321 18.35 -9.64 34.72
CA VAL A 321 18.51 -10.10 33.32
C VAL A 321 17.23 -10.78 32.83
N GLU A 322 16.62 -11.63 33.64
CA GLU A 322 15.36 -12.31 33.30
C GLU A 322 14.20 -11.30 33.10
N GLN A 323 14.08 -10.31 33.99
CA GLN A 323 13.07 -9.24 33.85
C GLN A 323 13.26 -8.41 32.58
N ILE A 324 14.50 -8.00 32.27
CA ILE A 324 14.80 -7.25 31.04
C ILE A 324 14.52 -8.12 29.80
N THR A 325 14.82 -9.42 29.86
CA THR A 325 14.56 -10.35 28.75
C THR A 325 13.06 -10.44 28.45
N GLN A 326 12.23 -10.63 29.47
CA GLN A 326 10.76 -10.68 29.33
C GLN A 326 10.22 -9.38 28.73
N GLU A 327 10.65 -8.22 29.23
CA GLU A 327 10.18 -6.93 28.71
C GLU A 327 10.60 -6.70 27.24
N VAL A 328 11.81 -7.14 26.85
CA VAL A 328 12.27 -7.08 25.46
C VAL A 328 11.42 -7.97 24.56
N GLU A 329 11.06 -9.17 25.02
CA GLU A 329 10.26 -10.13 24.26
C GLU A 329 8.81 -9.63 24.05
N GLU A 330 8.15 -9.12 25.10
CA GLU A 330 6.83 -8.48 25.01
C GLU A 330 6.82 -7.28 24.04
N LYS A 331 7.85 -6.44 24.09
CA LYS A 331 7.99 -5.31 23.16
C LYS A 331 8.22 -5.78 21.71
N LYS A 332 8.99 -6.85 21.50
CA LYS A 332 9.19 -7.43 20.15
C LYS A 332 7.89 -7.99 19.57
N GLU A 333 7.08 -8.66 20.37
CA GLU A 333 5.75 -9.13 19.94
C GLU A 333 4.86 -7.95 19.54
N THR A 334 4.78 -6.92 20.39
CA THR A 334 4.00 -5.71 20.11
C THR A 334 4.44 -5.01 18.81
N VAL A 335 5.76 -4.88 18.59
CA VAL A 335 6.32 -4.32 17.36
C VAL A 335 5.94 -5.14 16.14
N ASN A 336 6.05 -6.48 16.21
CA ASN A 336 5.69 -7.36 15.10
C ASN A 336 4.19 -7.26 14.74
N GLU A 337 3.30 -7.19 15.74
CA GLU A 337 1.86 -7.01 15.52
C GLU A 337 1.55 -5.66 14.86
N ASN A 338 2.18 -4.59 15.35
CA ASN A 338 2.03 -3.24 14.81
C ASN A 338 2.51 -3.17 13.35
N GLU A 339 3.62 -3.83 13.02
CA GLU A 339 4.16 -3.86 11.65
C GLU A 339 3.25 -4.59 10.68
N LYS A 340 2.70 -5.74 11.09
CA LYS A 340 1.71 -6.44 10.29
C LYS A 340 0.48 -5.56 10.05
N SER A 341 -0.02 -4.88 11.08
CA SER A 341 -1.13 -3.93 10.96
C SER A 341 -0.79 -2.74 10.05
N ILE A 342 0.42 -2.21 10.11
CA ILE A 342 0.88 -1.13 9.22
C ILE A 342 0.83 -1.60 7.76
N GLN A 343 1.36 -2.79 7.47
CA GLN A 343 1.37 -3.34 6.11
C GLN A 343 -0.05 -3.48 5.56
N GLU A 344 -0.96 -4.12 6.31
CA GLU A 344 -2.36 -4.30 5.89
C GLU A 344 -3.08 -2.96 5.68
N GLN A 345 -2.78 -1.94 6.50
CA GLN A 345 -3.36 -0.61 6.34
C GLN A 345 -2.79 0.13 5.13
N GLN A 346 -1.50 -0.02 4.84
CA GLN A 346 -0.86 0.56 3.66
C GLN A 346 -1.43 -0.04 2.36
N GLU A 347 -1.61 -1.36 2.30
CA GLU A 347 -2.24 -2.05 1.16
C GLU A 347 -3.67 -1.51 0.91
N LYS A 348 -4.48 -1.37 1.97
CA LYS A 348 -5.84 -0.79 1.86
C LYS A 348 -5.84 0.67 1.41
N VAL A 349 -4.90 1.47 1.90
CA VAL A 349 -4.75 2.87 1.49
C VAL A 349 -4.37 2.98 0.01
N THR A 350 -3.49 2.11 -0.44
CA THR A 350 -3.08 1.99 -1.84
C THR A 350 -4.25 1.67 -2.76
N GLU A 351 -5.06 0.67 -2.40
CA GLU A 351 -6.26 0.32 -3.16
C GLU A 351 -7.25 1.49 -3.25
N LYS A 352 -7.44 2.22 -2.14
CA LYS A 352 -8.27 3.43 -2.12
C LYS A 352 -7.74 4.54 -3.02
N GLU A 353 -6.42 4.76 -3.05
CA GLU A 353 -5.82 5.74 -3.96
C GLU A 353 -6.06 5.38 -5.42
N LYS A 354 -5.98 4.09 -5.77
CA LYS A 354 -6.29 3.62 -7.12
C LYS A 354 -7.74 3.90 -7.50
N ILE A 355 -8.69 3.59 -6.61
CA ILE A 355 -10.12 3.90 -6.82
C ILE A 355 -10.34 5.40 -7.05
N ILE A 356 -9.65 6.26 -6.28
CA ILE A 356 -9.74 7.72 -6.42
C ILE A 356 -9.26 8.18 -7.81
N GLU A 357 -8.12 7.68 -8.26
CA GLU A 357 -7.57 8.08 -9.56
C GLU A 357 -8.39 7.55 -10.73
N GLU A 358 -8.87 6.30 -10.66
CA GLU A 358 -9.82 5.76 -11.65
C GLU A 358 -11.09 6.62 -11.72
N ALA A 359 -11.62 7.04 -10.56
CA ALA A 359 -12.77 7.94 -10.50
C ALA A 359 -12.48 9.32 -11.12
N LYS A 360 -11.29 9.90 -10.89
CA LYS A 360 -10.89 11.17 -11.53
C LYS A 360 -10.84 11.04 -13.05
N ILE A 361 -10.20 9.98 -13.55
CA ILE A 361 -10.09 9.68 -14.98
C ILE A 361 -11.49 9.56 -15.60
N ASP A 362 -12.37 8.79 -14.96
CA ASP A 362 -13.75 8.58 -15.38
C ASP A 362 -14.58 9.89 -15.40
N ILE A 363 -14.42 10.74 -14.37
CA ILE A 363 -15.06 12.06 -14.32
C ILE A 363 -14.55 12.97 -15.46
N ILE A 364 -13.24 12.97 -15.74
CA ILE A 364 -12.68 13.80 -16.81
C ILE A 364 -13.23 13.34 -18.15
N LYS A 365 -13.30 12.02 -18.40
CA LYS A 365 -13.92 11.46 -19.62
C LYS A 365 -15.36 11.93 -19.77
N ASP A 366 -16.19 11.78 -18.75
CA ASP A 366 -17.60 12.19 -18.79
C ASP A 366 -17.75 13.72 -19.00
N GLU A 367 -16.90 14.52 -18.36
CA GLU A 367 -16.89 15.97 -18.53
C GLU A 367 -16.48 16.39 -19.95
N THR A 368 -15.54 15.68 -20.57
CA THR A 368 -15.17 15.93 -21.97
C THR A 368 -16.29 15.59 -22.94
N LEU A 369 -16.95 14.44 -22.76
CA LEU A 369 -18.09 14.03 -23.58
C LEU A 369 -19.25 15.03 -23.47
N LEU A 370 -19.57 15.47 -22.25
CA LEU A 370 -20.65 16.44 -22.02
C LEU A 370 -20.36 17.81 -22.67
N LYS A 371 -19.08 18.23 -22.70
CA LYS A 371 -18.66 19.47 -23.40
C LYS A 371 -18.73 19.34 -24.91
N GLN A 372 -18.45 18.15 -25.47
CA GLN A 372 -18.60 17.89 -26.91
C GLN A 372 -20.06 17.96 -27.35
N GLU A 373 -20.97 17.36 -26.56
CA GLU A 373 -22.42 17.39 -26.82
C GLU A 373 -22.99 18.81 -26.78
N THR A 374 -22.39 19.72 -26.01
CA THR A 374 -22.89 21.09 -25.79
C THR A 374 -22.17 22.19 -26.60
N SER A 375 -20.96 21.94 -27.14
CA SER A 375 -20.20 22.91 -27.95
C SER A 375 -19.10 22.24 -28.83
N PRO A 376 -19.42 21.82 -30.07
CA PRO A 376 -18.51 21.05 -30.92
C PRO A 376 -17.31 21.84 -31.50
N GLU A 377 -17.39 23.16 -31.69
CA GLU A 377 -16.33 23.96 -32.37
C GLU A 377 -15.05 24.21 -31.54
N LYS A 378 -15.02 23.90 -30.24
CA LYS A 378 -13.82 24.04 -29.37
C LYS A 378 -13.22 22.69 -28.92
N ALA A 379 -13.77 21.58 -29.39
CA ALA A 379 -13.48 20.26 -28.82
C ALA A 379 -12.17 19.63 -29.32
N GLU A 380 -11.74 19.88 -30.55
CA GLU A 380 -10.58 19.21 -31.17
C GLU A 380 -9.23 19.60 -30.53
N GLU A 381 -8.99 20.88 -30.24
CA GLU A 381 -7.72 21.35 -29.67
C GLU A 381 -7.58 21.03 -28.16
N ASP A 382 -8.70 20.91 -27.45
CA ASP A 382 -8.78 20.57 -26.03
C ASP A 382 -8.67 19.05 -25.78
N LEU A 383 -9.09 18.24 -26.77
CA LEU A 383 -9.02 16.78 -26.79
C LEU A 383 -7.59 16.27 -26.80
N GLU A 384 -6.72 16.84 -27.63
CA GLU A 384 -5.33 16.38 -27.77
C GLU A 384 -4.52 16.65 -26.49
N LYS A 385 -4.66 17.86 -25.92
CA LYS A 385 -4.01 18.23 -24.65
C LYS A 385 -4.56 17.46 -23.44
N LYS A 386 -5.86 17.13 -23.41
CA LYS A 386 -6.46 16.37 -22.31
C LYS A 386 -6.28 14.87 -22.45
N ALA A 387 -6.28 14.31 -23.67
CA ALA A 387 -5.92 12.91 -23.92
C ALA A 387 -4.45 12.65 -23.57
N GLU A 388 -3.55 13.60 -23.87
CA GLU A 388 -2.18 13.56 -23.37
C GLU A 388 -2.12 13.61 -21.83
N ASN A 389 -2.90 14.47 -21.17
CA ASN A 389 -2.93 14.52 -19.71
C ASN A 389 -3.53 13.25 -19.09
N LEU A 390 -4.57 12.67 -19.69
CA LEU A 390 -5.16 11.39 -19.26
C LEU A 390 -4.17 10.24 -19.44
N ALA A 391 -3.46 10.20 -20.57
CA ALA A 391 -2.43 9.22 -20.83
C ALA A 391 -1.25 9.39 -19.86
N LYS A 392 -0.82 10.63 -19.58
CA LYS A 392 0.19 10.94 -18.56
C LYS A 392 -0.25 10.49 -17.17
N GLN A 393 -1.50 10.75 -16.78
CA GLN A 393 -2.07 10.33 -15.50
C GLN A 393 -2.21 8.81 -15.41
N GLN A 394 -2.62 8.12 -16.47
CA GLN A 394 -2.67 6.65 -16.50
C GLN A 394 -1.26 6.04 -16.41
N ILE A 395 -0.29 6.61 -17.11
CA ILE A 395 1.13 6.21 -17.00
C ILE A 395 1.65 6.48 -15.59
N GLU A 396 1.26 7.59 -14.96
CA GLU A 396 1.65 7.91 -13.59
C GLU A 396 0.97 6.97 -12.58
N LEU A 397 -0.28 6.56 -12.82
CA LEU A 397 -0.99 5.54 -12.06
C LEU A 397 -0.29 4.19 -12.16
N ASP A 398 0.07 3.77 -13.37
CA ASP A 398 0.76 2.50 -13.62
C ASP A 398 2.15 2.53 -12.99
N LYS A 399 2.85 3.68 -13.04
CA LYS A 399 4.11 3.91 -12.30
C LYS A 399 3.93 3.86 -10.79
N LYS A 400 2.85 4.43 -10.26
CA LYS A 400 2.56 4.42 -8.83
C LYS A 400 2.18 3.01 -8.37
N GLN A 401 1.45 2.26 -9.19
CA GLN A 401 1.15 0.84 -8.98
C GLN A 401 2.42 0.00 -9.01
N GLN A 402 3.32 0.24 -9.97
CA GLN A 402 4.65 -0.39 -10.01
C GLN A 402 5.49 -0.02 -8.78
N GLN A 403 5.46 1.25 -8.37
CA GLN A 403 6.13 1.71 -7.14
C GLN A 403 5.52 1.09 -5.90
N LEU A 404 4.21 0.85 -5.85
CA LEU A 404 3.52 0.21 -4.73
C LEU A 404 3.82 -1.29 -4.68
N THR A 405 3.86 -1.97 -5.81
CA THR A 405 4.36 -3.35 -5.89
C THR A 405 5.84 -3.40 -5.43
N LEU A 406 6.63 -2.41 -5.81
CA LEU A 406 8.01 -2.25 -5.36
C LEU A 406 8.07 -1.91 -3.86
N LEU A 407 7.18 -1.06 -3.35
CA LEU A 407 7.11 -0.65 -1.95
C LEU A 407 6.64 -1.82 -1.10
N GLU A 408 5.66 -2.61 -1.52
CA GLU A 408 5.22 -3.85 -0.86
C GLU A 408 6.34 -4.90 -0.85
N SER A 409 7.14 -4.97 -1.93
CA SER A 409 8.36 -5.78 -1.92
C SER A 409 9.44 -5.22 -0.98
N ASN A 410 9.51 -3.90 -0.82
CA ASN A 410 10.45 -3.18 0.05
C ASN A 410 9.93 -2.98 1.49
N LEU A 411 8.65 -3.15 1.78
CA LEU A 411 8.02 -2.96 3.11
C LEU A 411 8.11 -4.24 3.93
N LYS A 412 8.58 -5.34 3.33
CA LYS A 412 9.23 -6.45 4.03
C LYS A 412 10.65 -6.09 4.50
N VAL A 413 10.87 -4.82 4.87
CA VAL A 413 12.10 -4.39 5.56
C VAL A 413 11.99 -4.84 7.01
N GLY A 414 12.40 -6.09 7.14
CA GLY A 414 12.68 -6.81 8.36
C GLY A 414 13.53 -8.04 8.06
N GLN A 415 13.38 -8.68 6.88
CA GLN A 415 14.20 -9.85 6.53
C GLN A 415 14.05 -10.43 5.10
N THR A 416 13.82 -9.66 4.03
CA THR A 416 13.84 -10.24 2.67
C THR A 416 14.75 -9.50 1.70
N ASP A 417 15.81 -10.19 1.26
CA ASP A 417 16.72 -9.79 0.18
C ASP A 417 15.90 -9.31 -1.05
N PRO A 418 16.29 -8.23 -1.77
CA PRO A 418 15.61 -7.74 -3.00
C PRO A 418 15.39 -8.82 -4.08
N LYS A 419 16.02 -9.99 -3.93
CA LYS A 419 15.77 -11.21 -4.71
C LYS A 419 14.46 -11.93 -4.34
N ILE A 420 13.69 -11.45 -3.38
CA ILE A 420 12.40 -12.02 -2.97
C ILE A 420 11.25 -11.13 -3.45
N MET A 421 10.41 -11.65 -4.34
CA MET A 421 9.26 -10.94 -4.90
C MET A 421 8.03 -11.84 -4.92
N ALA A 422 6.87 -11.33 -4.52
CA ALA A 422 5.61 -12.07 -4.47
C ALA A 422 5.69 -13.43 -3.73
N GLY A 423 6.50 -13.50 -2.67
CA GLY A 423 6.71 -14.74 -1.89
C GLY A 423 7.66 -15.76 -2.53
N LYS A 424 8.25 -15.43 -3.68
CA LYS A 424 9.19 -16.27 -4.41
C LYS A 424 10.61 -15.75 -4.24
N PHE A 425 11.55 -16.65 -3.93
CA PHE A 425 12.96 -16.32 -3.88
C PHE A 425 13.62 -16.68 -5.20
N TYR A 426 14.08 -15.68 -5.94
CA TYR A 426 14.85 -15.87 -7.15
C TYR A 426 16.32 -16.05 -6.74
N TYR A 427 16.96 -17.10 -7.21
CA TYR A 427 18.31 -17.44 -6.82
C TYR A 427 19.17 -17.75 -8.03
N LEU A 428 20.23 -16.95 -8.22
CA LEU A 428 21.27 -17.22 -9.21
C LEU A 428 22.22 -18.29 -8.67
N LYS A 429 22.11 -19.49 -9.21
CA LYS A 429 22.97 -20.62 -8.89
C LYS A 429 24.13 -20.65 -9.87
N VAL A 430 25.35 -20.70 -9.32
CA VAL A 430 26.57 -20.88 -10.11
C VAL A 430 26.70 -22.35 -10.49
N ILE A 431 26.72 -22.64 -11.79
CA ILE A 431 26.94 -23.98 -12.33
C ILE A 431 28.43 -24.22 -12.51
N GLU A 432 29.11 -23.30 -13.19
CA GLU A 432 30.52 -23.42 -13.53
C GLU A 432 31.20 -22.04 -13.53
N ARG A 433 32.47 -22.01 -13.11
CA ARG A 433 33.34 -20.85 -13.25
C ARG A 433 34.38 -21.14 -14.33
N LEU A 434 34.51 -20.24 -15.29
CA LEU A 434 35.43 -20.37 -16.40
C LEU A 434 36.71 -19.54 -16.18
N ASN A 435 37.74 -19.84 -16.97
CA ASN A 435 38.98 -19.07 -17.02
C ASN A 435 38.66 -17.66 -17.52
N ASP A 436 39.23 -16.61 -16.89
CA ASP A 436 38.98 -15.15 -17.09
C ASP A 436 37.91 -14.48 -16.22
N GLY A 437 37.15 -15.27 -15.46
CA GLY A 437 36.11 -14.76 -14.56
C GLY A 437 34.70 -14.78 -15.13
N HIS A 438 34.46 -15.36 -16.30
CA HIS A 438 33.11 -15.76 -16.75
C HIS A 438 32.50 -16.88 -15.87
N PHE A 439 31.18 -16.94 -15.87
CA PHE A 439 30.39 -17.99 -15.22
C PHE A 439 29.39 -18.58 -16.20
N ASN A 440 28.97 -19.81 -15.93
CA ASN A 440 27.70 -20.35 -16.38
C ASN A 440 26.79 -20.45 -15.16
N ASN A 441 25.68 -19.74 -15.18
CA ASN A 441 24.72 -19.68 -14.10
C ASN A 441 23.33 -20.06 -14.62
N GLU A 442 22.46 -20.42 -13.69
CA GLU A 442 21.02 -20.56 -13.89
C GLU A 442 20.27 -19.78 -12.81
N ILE A 443 19.07 -19.30 -13.13
CA ILE A 443 18.16 -18.73 -12.15
C ILE A 443 17.21 -19.83 -11.69
N ASN A 444 16.94 -19.89 -10.39
CA ASN A 444 15.94 -20.76 -9.78
C ASN A 444 14.88 -19.91 -9.07
N ILE A 445 13.62 -20.31 -9.18
CA ILE A 445 12.56 -19.86 -8.27
C ILE A 445 12.49 -20.88 -7.13
N ILE A 446 12.66 -20.40 -5.91
CA ILE A 446 12.62 -21.19 -4.68
C ILE A 446 11.46 -20.71 -3.82
N GLU A 447 10.65 -21.64 -3.31
CA GLU A 447 9.69 -21.32 -2.25
C GLU A 447 10.47 -21.22 -0.92
N PRO A 448 10.56 -20.05 -0.29
CA PRO A 448 11.51 -19.81 0.81
C PRO A 448 11.16 -20.60 2.09
N ILE A 449 9.87 -20.89 2.31
CA ILE A 449 9.40 -21.60 3.51
C ILE A 449 9.69 -23.10 3.40
N SER A 450 9.29 -23.74 2.30
CA SER A 450 9.47 -25.17 2.06
C SER A 450 10.87 -25.53 1.55
N ARG A 451 11.61 -24.53 1.05
CA ARG A 451 12.96 -24.66 0.45
C ARG A 451 12.98 -25.51 -0.81
N THR A 452 11.84 -25.62 -1.51
CA THR A 452 11.74 -26.37 -2.76
C THR A 452 11.99 -25.49 -3.97
N ILE A 453 12.74 -26.01 -4.95
CA ILE A 453 12.86 -25.37 -6.27
C ILE A 453 11.53 -25.55 -7.00
N ILE A 454 10.87 -24.45 -7.32
CA ILE A 454 9.63 -24.40 -8.10
C ILE A 454 9.96 -24.46 -9.60
N LYS A 455 10.99 -23.72 -10.02
CA LYS A 455 11.37 -23.59 -11.43
C LYS A 455 12.86 -23.31 -11.58
N THR A 456 13.45 -23.77 -12.68
CA THR A 456 14.82 -23.47 -13.10
C THR A 456 14.77 -22.88 -14.51
N SER A 457 15.59 -21.86 -14.78
CA SER A 457 15.67 -21.22 -16.09
C SER A 457 16.18 -22.20 -17.15
N SER A 458 15.57 -22.17 -18.34
CA SER A 458 16.06 -22.92 -19.50
C SER A 458 17.37 -22.35 -20.06
N MET A 459 17.67 -21.08 -19.73
CA MET A 459 18.92 -20.41 -20.08
C MET A 459 20.02 -20.77 -19.08
N THR A 460 21.13 -21.34 -19.58
CA THR A 460 22.34 -21.63 -18.81
C THR A 460 23.54 -20.75 -19.20
N SER A 461 23.39 -19.90 -20.21
CA SER A 461 24.42 -18.97 -20.70
C SER A 461 24.46 -17.64 -19.93
N ILE A 462 24.07 -17.67 -18.65
CA ILE A 462 24.09 -16.49 -17.77
C ILE A 462 25.48 -16.36 -17.17
N CYS A 463 26.14 -15.23 -17.43
CA CYS A 463 27.56 -15.05 -17.12
C CYS A 463 27.84 -13.99 -16.05
N GLY A 464 26.90 -13.07 -15.83
CA GLY A 464 26.99 -12.09 -14.76
C GLY A 464 26.74 -12.73 -13.39
N LYS A 465 27.37 -12.17 -12.34
CA LYS A 465 27.07 -12.51 -10.94
C LYS A 465 25.93 -11.69 -10.34
N ASN A 466 25.54 -10.64 -11.04
CA ASN A 466 24.47 -9.75 -10.65
C ASN A 466 23.27 -9.98 -11.55
N TYR A 467 22.10 -9.83 -10.97
CA TYR A 467 20.83 -9.89 -11.65
C TYR A 467 19.85 -9.00 -10.90
N LEU A 468 18.77 -8.66 -11.57
CA LEU A 468 17.73 -7.81 -11.04
C LEU A 468 16.40 -8.57 -11.10
N VAL A 469 15.64 -8.51 -10.01
CA VAL A 469 14.26 -8.98 -9.96
C VAL A 469 13.36 -7.75 -9.87
N PHE A 470 12.37 -7.66 -10.74
CA PHE A 470 11.35 -6.61 -10.75
C PHE A 470 10.04 -7.17 -11.34
N PRO A 471 8.88 -6.48 -11.22
CA PRO A 471 7.58 -7.08 -11.52
C PRO A 471 7.43 -7.67 -12.92
N GLU A 472 8.10 -7.08 -13.91
CA GLU A 472 8.02 -7.52 -15.31
C GLU A 472 8.94 -8.70 -15.64
N GLY A 473 9.89 -9.05 -14.76
CA GLY A 473 10.76 -10.21 -14.90
C GLY A 473 12.11 -10.16 -14.17
N VAL A 474 12.99 -11.08 -14.55
CA VAL A 474 14.36 -11.18 -14.03
C VAL A 474 15.34 -10.79 -15.12
N VAL A 475 16.11 -9.72 -14.91
CA VAL A 475 17.16 -9.30 -15.86
C VAL A 475 18.50 -9.88 -15.45
N VAL A 476 19.12 -10.54 -16.41
CA VAL A 476 20.43 -11.17 -16.29
C VAL A 476 21.34 -10.71 -17.43
N ILE A 477 22.65 -10.91 -17.28
CA ILE A 477 23.62 -10.71 -18.37
C ILE A 477 24.02 -12.09 -18.90
N GLY A 478 23.77 -12.33 -20.18
CA GLY A 478 24.11 -13.58 -20.84
C GLY A 478 24.66 -13.37 -22.25
N HIS A 479 25.11 -14.44 -22.88
CA HIS A 479 25.66 -14.41 -24.24
C HIS A 479 24.88 -15.31 -25.19
N LYS A 480 24.99 -15.01 -26.50
CA LYS A 480 24.47 -15.84 -27.59
C LYS A 480 25.63 -16.66 -28.18
N GLY A 481 25.73 -17.94 -27.82
CA GLY A 481 26.77 -18.83 -28.35
C GLY A 481 27.91 -19.05 -27.36
N SER A 482 29.05 -18.39 -27.53
CA SER A 482 30.26 -18.59 -26.69
C SER A 482 30.56 -17.39 -25.77
N HIS A 483 31.42 -17.58 -24.77
CA HIS A 483 31.87 -16.52 -23.87
C HIS A 483 32.72 -15.43 -24.56
N ASP A 484 33.30 -15.74 -25.72
CA ASP A 484 34.03 -14.76 -26.54
C ASP A 484 33.08 -13.84 -27.34
N SER A 485 31.78 -14.15 -27.35
CA SER A 485 30.78 -13.36 -28.03
C SER A 485 30.33 -12.15 -27.20
N GLU A 486 29.56 -11.26 -27.83
CA GLU A 486 28.97 -10.13 -27.14
C GLU A 486 27.97 -10.59 -26.07
N HIS A 487 27.88 -9.79 -25.01
CA HIS A 487 26.98 -10.05 -23.90
C HIS A 487 25.82 -9.08 -23.93
N TYR A 488 24.65 -9.53 -23.51
CA TYR A 488 23.42 -8.77 -23.63
C TYR A 488 22.64 -8.84 -22.32
N LEU A 489 21.91 -7.76 -22.01
CA LEU A 489 20.82 -7.83 -21.05
C LEU A 489 19.77 -8.80 -21.61
N THR A 490 19.31 -9.73 -20.78
CA THR A 490 18.28 -10.70 -21.11
C THR A 490 17.20 -10.66 -20.06
N LEU A 491 15.93 -10.53 -20.48
CA LEU A 491 14.77 -10.51 -19.60
C LEU A 491 14.14 -11.89 -19.58
N LEU A 492 14.05 -12.48 -18.40
CA LEU A 492 13.35 -13.73 -18.14
C LEU A 492 11.96 -13.44 -17.57
N ASP A 493 10.99 -14.26 -17.93
CA ASP A 493 9.65 -14.23 -17.36
C ASP A 493 9.66 -14.57 -15.87
N PRO A 494 8.95 -13.80 -15.02
CA PRO A 494 9.01 -13.98 -13.57
C PRO A 494 8.37 -15.29 -13.09
N GLU A 495 7.49 -15.90 -13.87
CA GLU A 495 6.79 -17.13 -13.51
C GLU A 495 7.48 -18.36 -14.09
N THR A 496 7.84 -18.30 -15.37
CA THR A 496 8.32 -19.44 -16.14
C THR A 496 9.84 -19.51 -16.26
N LEU A 497 10.55 -18.39 -16.01
CA LEU A 497 11.97 -18.19 -16.28
C LEU A 497 12.38 -18.42 -17.75
N GLU A 498 11.42 -18.34 -18.69
CA GLU A 498 11.69 -18.36 -20.12
C GLU A 498 12.13 -16.97 -20.61
N ILE A 499 12.93 -16.93 -21.68
CA ILE A 499 13.41 -15.67 -22.26
C ILE A 499 12.23 -14.91 -22.88
N LYS A 500 11.92 -13.73 -22.32
CA LYS A 500 10.94 -12.78 -22.89
C LYS A 500 11.55 -11.91 -23.97
N SER A 501 12.78 -11.45 -23.75
CA SER A 501 13.50 -10.61 -24.69
C SER A 501 15.00 -10.62 -24.42
N ILE A 502 15.78 -10.21 -25.43
CA ILE A 502 17.23 -10.02 -25.34
C ILE A 502 17.54 -8.66 -25.94
N GLY A 503 18.33 -7.84 -25.25
CA GLY A 503 18.77 -6.54 -25.76
C GLY A 503 19.79 -6.67 -26.89
N ASP A 504 20.02 -5.56 -27.60
CA ASP A 504 20.87 -5.52 -28.80
C ASP A 504 22.24 -4.87 -28.55
N ASN A 505 22.51 -4.41 -27.33
CA ASN A 505 23.74 -3.69 -27.00
C ASN A 505 24.71 -4.57 -26.24
N ASN A 506 25.99 -4.50 -26.60
CA ASN A 506 27.04 -5.25 -25.93
C ASN A 506 27.31 -4.68 -24.52
N ILE A 507 27.17 -5.53 -23.52
CA ILE A 507 27.29 -5.21 -22.10
C ILE A 507 28.61 -5.79 -21.56
N PHE A 508 29.24 -5.07 -20.65
CA PHE A 508 30.34 -5.66 -19.89
C PHE A 508 29.79 -6.73 -18.94
N PHE A 509 30.22 -7.99 -19.11
CA PHE A 509 29.62 -9.14 -18.43
C PHE A 509 29.66 -9.11 -16.89
N ARG A 510 30.62 -8.37 -16.29
CA ARG A 510 30.68 -8.18 -14.82
C ARG A 510 29.93 -6.95 -14.33
N SER A 511 29.27 -6.22 -15.22
CA SER A 511 28.54 -5.03 -14.87
C SER A 511 27.47 -5.32 -13.82
N PHE A 512 27.24 -4.35 -12.94
CA PHE A 512 26.04 -4.33 -12.11
C PHE A 512 24.86 -3.92 -12.99
N VAL A 513 23.74 -4.62 -12.86
CA VAL A 513 22.46 -4.18 -13.40
C VAL A 513 21.70 -3.53 -12.25
N GLN A 514 21.56 -2.20 -12.30
CA GLN A 514 20.84 -1.43 -11.29
C GLN A 514 19.55 -0.89 -11.89
N VAL A 515 18.48 -0.79 -11.09
CA VAL A 515 17.27 -0.05 -11.46
C VAL A 515 17.08 1.16 -10.58
N HIS A 516 16.80 2.28 -11.24
CA HIS A 516 16.47 3.54 -10.59
C HIS A 516 15.47 4.30 -11.44
N ASN A 517 14.38 4.79 -10.83
CA ASN A 517 13.29 5.52 -11.51
C ASN A 517 12.77 4.85 -12.80
N ASN A 518 12.51 3.54 -12.75
CA ASN A 518 12.01 2.74 -13.89
C ASN A 518 12.98 2.61 -15.09
N PHE A 519 14.27 2.90 -14.90
CA PHE A 519 15.30 2.68 -15.91
C PHE A 519 16.36 1.71 -15.41
N MET A 520 16.86 0.88 -16.32
CA MET A 520 18.00 0.00 -16.07
C MET A 520 19.30 0.72 -16.41
N TYR A 521 20.32 0.51 -15.59
CA TYR A 521 21.66 1.04 -15.80
C TYR A 521 22.66 -0.11 -15.83
N ALA A 522 23.49 -0.13 -16.86
CA ALA A 522 24.55 -1.12 -17.05
C ALA A 522 25.72 -0.51 -17.81
N VAL A 523 26.89 -1.13 -17.71
CA VAL A 523 28.10 -0.71 -18.40
C VAL A 523 28.11 -1.29 -19.81
N LEU A 524 28.00 -0.42 -20.81
CA LEU A 524 28.18 -0.74 -22.22
C LEU A 524 29.64 -1.02 -22.52
N LYS A 525 29.89 -2.00 -23.39
CA LYS A 525 31.22 -2.28 -23.95
C LYS A 525 31.22 -1.95 -25.43
N SER A 526 32.16 -1.10 -25.85
CA SER A 526 32.42 -0.78 -27.25
C SER A 526 33.92 -0.93 -27.49
N ASP A 527 34.33 -2.04 -28.08
CA ASP A 527 35.74 -2.46 -28.18
C ASP A 527 36.44 -2.51 -26.82
N THR A 528 37.41 -1.61 -26.58
CA THR A 528 38.15 -1.43 -25.33
C THR A 528 37.56 -0.34 -24.43
N ASN A 529 36.53 0.36 -24.88
CA ASN A 529 35.91 1.50 -24.20
C ASN A 529 34.65 1.09 -23.46
N TYR A 530 34.40 1.76 -22.32
CA TYR A 530 33.26 1.51 -21.47
C TYR A 530 32.47 2.79 -21.21
N TYR A 531 31.15 2.67 -21.24
CA TYR A 531 30.21 3.78 -21.06
C TYR A 531 29.08 3.37 -20.14
N LEU A 532 28.51 4.32 -19.41
CA LEU A 532 27.27 4.08 -18.69
C LEU A 532 26.12 4.09 -19.71
N GLY A 533 25.34 3.03 -19.77
CA GLY A 533 24.11 2.94 -20.55
C GLY A 533 22.88 3.05 -19.65
N LYS A 534 21.89 3.83 -20.09
CA LYS A 534 20.54 3.91 -19.52
C LYS A 534 19.57 3.26 -20.49
N PHE A 535 18.79 2.31 -20.00
CA PHE A 535 17.86 1.51 -20.79
C PHE A 535 16.43 1.63 -20.22
N ASP A 536 15.41 1.54 -21.08
CA ASP A 536 14.04 1.30 -20.61
C ASP A 536 13.88 -0.15 -20.11
N LEU A 537 12.73 -0.45 -19.51
CA LEU A 537 12.38 -1.80 -19.03
C LEU A 537 12.27 -2.85 -20.16
N THR A 538 12.31 -2.44 -21.43
CA THR A 538 12.36 -3.33 -22.59
C THR A 538 13.80 -3.60 -23.06
N MET A 539 14.81 -3.14 -22.31
CA MET A 539 16.25 -3.22 -22.60
C MET A 539 16.69 -2.41 -23.82
N LYS A 540 15.89 -1.45 -24.26
CA LYS A 540 16.27 -0.52 -25.32
C LYS A 540 17.09 0.62 -24.72
N LEU A 541 18.23 0.92 -25.36
CA LEU A 541 19.10 2.02 -24.94
C LEU A 541 18.41 3.37 -25.17
N ILE A 542 18.33 4.18 -24.10
CA ILE A 542 17.76 5.53 -24.13
C ILE A 542 18.86 6.58 -24.14
N ALA A 543 19.89 6.39 -23.32
CA ALA A 543 21.01 7.32 -23.21
C ALA A 543 22.31 6.57 -22.94
N LYS A 544 23.42 7.19 -23.32
CA LYS A 544 24.78 6.69 -23.14
C LYS A 544 25.63 7.85 -22.63
N SER A 545 26.52 7.57 -21.66
CA SER A 545 27.42 8.60 -21.14
C SER A 545 28.28 9.22 -22.24
N ASP A 546 28.48 10.53 -22.15
CA ASP A 546 29.38 11.26 -23.04
C ASP A 546 30.86 11.07 -22.69
N GLU A 547 31.15 10.52 -21.51
CA GLU A 547 32.49 10.25 -21.00
C GLU A 547 32.73 8.75 -20.77
N LEU A 548 34.00 8.38 -20.87
CA LEU A 548 34.47 7.01 -20.58
C LEU A 548 34.45 6.74 -19.08
N ILE A 549 33.98 5.55 -18.73
CA ILE A 549 33.95 5.08 -17.33
C ILE A 549 34.88 3.88 -17.15
N LEU A 550 35.15 3.53 -15.90
CA LEU A 550 35.82 2.29 -15.54
C LEU A 550 34.87 1.11 -15.69
N SER A 551 35.33 0.00 -16.28
CA SER A 551 34.51 -1.20 -16.53
C SER A 551 33.86 -1.78 -15.27
N ASP A 552 34.63 -1.88 -14.19
CA ASP A 552 34.20 -2.46 -12.91
C ASP A 552 33.69 -1.38 -11.94
N THR A 553 33.19 -0.25 -12.45
CA THR A 553 32.62 0.79 -11.59
C THR A 553 31.37 0.33 -10.86
N PHE A 554 31.24 0.77 -9.60
CA PHE A 554 29.94 0.82 -8.96
C PHE A 554 29.09 1.95 -9.56
N ILE A 555 27.77 1.76 -9.54
CA ILE A 555 26.79 2.75 -10.00
C ILE A 555 25.98 3.13 -8.76
N SER A 556 26.02 4.41 -8.39
CA SER A 556 25.28 4.95 -7.23
C SER A 556 24.44 6.15 -7.64
N PHE A 557 23.32 6.35 -6.95
CA PHE A 557 22.32 7.37 -7.28
C PHE A 557 22.08 8.30 -6.09
N TYR A 558 21.94 9.59 -6.36
CA TYR A 558 21.46 10.58 -5.38
C TYR A 558 20.63 11.64 -6.11
N ASP A 559 19.33 11.70 -5.82
CA ASP A 559 18.36 12.59 -6.47
C ASP A 559 18.42 12.48 -8.02
N SER A 560 18.83 13.54 -8.70
CA SER A 560 18.93 13.61 -10.17
C SER A 560 20.30 13.20 -10.73
N PHE A 561 21.20 12.66 -9.89
CA PHE A 561 22.60 12.44 -10.21
C PHE A 561 23.04 10.97 -10.12
N ILE A 562 24.00 10.60 -10.98
CA ILE A 562 24.62 9.27 -11.02
C ILE A 562 26.13 9.39 -10.85
N TYR A 563 26.68 8.58 -9.95
CA TYR A 563 28.10 8.57 -9.60
C TYR A 563 28.73 7.28 -10.09
N VAL A 564 29.82 7.42 -10.84
CA VAL A 564 30.64 6.32 -11.36
C VAL A 564 32.11 6.70 -11.39
N ASN A 565 33.00 5.70 -11.45
CA ASN A 565 34.43 5.89 -11.49
C ASN A 565 34.90 6.07 -12.94
N SER A 566 35.80 7.01 -13.16
CA SER A 566 36.55 7.15 -14.40
C SER A 566 37.78 6.23 -14.43
N ASN A 567 38.37 6.07 -15.61
CA ASN A 567 39.68 5.40 -15.76
C ASN A 567 40.82 6.13 -15.05
N SER A 568 40.66 7.44 -14.78
CA SER A 568 41.64 8.27 -14.06
C SER A 568 41.50 8.18 -12.53
N LYS A 569 40.59 7.33 -12.02
CA LYS A 569 40.25 7.19 -10.59
C LYS A 569 39.52 8.38 -9.96
N ASP A 570 39.09 9.34 -10.76
CA ASP A 570 38.14 10.38 -10.35
C ASP A 570 36.71 9.83 -10.34
N ILE A 571 35.81 10.44 -9.58
CA ILE A 571 34.37 10.13 -9.55
C ILE A 571 33.65 11.10 -10.50
N LEU A 572 33.08 10.56 -11.57
CA LEU A 572 32.26 11.31 -12.52
C LEU A 572 30.82 11.39 -12.01
N ILE A 573 30.22 12.57 -12.17
CA ILE A 573 28.81 12.82 -11.87
C ILE A 573 28.08 13.10 -13.18
N PHE A 574 27.05 12.32 -13.45
CA PHE A 574 26.19 12.45 -14.62
C PHE A 574 24.78 12.92 -14.20
N ASP A 575 24.12 13.68 -15.06
CA ASP A 575 22.67 13.88 -14.92
C ASP A 575 21.92 12.59 -15.30
N ASN A 576 20.86 12.26 -14.56
CA ASN A 576 20.13 11.02 -14.78
C ASN A 576 19.22 11.04 -16.02
N GLU A 577 18.95 12.21 -16.62
CA GLU A 577 18.08 12.32 -17.80
C GLU A 577 18.82 11.93 -19.08
N SER A 578 19.95 12.59 -19.34
CA SER A 578 20.73 12.54 -20.58
C SER A 578 22.07 11.80 -20.48
N LEU A 579 22.53 11.50 -19.26
CA LEU A 579 23.86 10.95 -18.97
C LEU A 579 25.02 11.86 -19.44
N ARG A 580 24.84 13.17 -19.44
CA ARG A 580 25.95 14.10 -19.68
C ARG A 580 26.70 14.35 -18.39
N LYS A 581 28.02 14.42 -18.47
CA LYS A 581 28.84 14.73 -17.30
C LYS A 581 28.53 16.16 -16.86
N ILE A 582 28.11 16.30 -15.62
CA ILE A 582 27.83 17.61 -15.01
C ILE A 582 28.96 18.07 -14.09
N ASP A 583 29.67 17.14 -13.46
CA ASP A 583 30.73 17.47 -12.50
C ASP A 583 31.70 16.28 -12.29
N ILE A 584 32.79 16.53 -11.57
CA ILE A 584 33.83 15.57 -11.22
C ILE A 584 34.33 15.80 -9.80
N VAL A 585 34.34 14.74 -9.00
CA VAL A 585 34.97 14.75 -7.68
C VAL A 585 36.33 14.06 -7.80
N LYS A 586 37.37 14.79 -7.39
CA LYS A 586 38.74 14.28 -7.32
C LYS A 586 39.04 13.93 -5.87
N PRO A 587 39.04 12.63 -5.52
CA PRO A 587 39.28 12.19 -4.15
C PRO A 587 40.71 12.45 -3.67
#